data_AF-A0A7L4N497-F1
#
_entry.id   AF-A0A7L4N497-F1
#
_cell.length_a   1.000
_cell.length_b   1.000
_cell.length_c   1.000
_cell.angle_alpha   90.00
_cell.angle_beta   90.00
_cell.angle_gamma   90.00
#
_symmetry.space_group_name_H-M   'P 1'
#
loop_
_entity.id
_entity.type
_entity.pdbx_description
1 polymer ?
#
loop_
_entity_poly.entity_id
_entity_poly.type
_entity_poly.pdbx_seq_one_letter_code
_entity_poly.pdbx_strand_id
1 'polypeptide(L)'
;TMGSKMAAAARVVQVVKPHTPLIKFPDRKSSPRPKIQESLQASLPSLHASKAQESTGGRSPAFQNISPVSKAQGAPDTSELARTLPQKYRRKIMSDEEIEYIQVSLIY
;
A
#
# COMPACT_ATOMS: atom_id res chain seq x y z
N THR A 1 0.21 -59.08 46.62
CA THR A 1 0.75 -57.72 46.43
C THR A 1 1.15 -57.54 44.97
N MET A 2 0.24 -57.06 44.11
CA MET A 2 0.60 -56.75 42.72
C MET A 2 0.90 -55.26 42.59
N GLY A 3 2.18 -54.96 42.33
CA GLY A 3 2.68 -53.60 42.15
C GLY A 3 2.44 -53.11 40.73
N SER A 4 1.75 -51.98 40.61
CA SER A 4 1.52 -51.29 39.33
C SER A 4 2.82 -50.72 38.79
N LYS A 5 3.23 -51.18 37.59
CA LYS A 5 4.35 -50.61 36.84
C LYS A 5 3.85 -49.40 36.07
N MET A 6 4.40 -48.22 36.34
CA MET A 6 4.08 -46.98 35.63
C MET A 6 4.74 -46.99 34.25
N ALA A 7 3.95 -46.86 33.18
CA ALA A 7 4.47 -46.67 31.84
C ALA A 7 4.97 -45.22 31.67
N ALA A 8 6.26 -45.06 31.37
CA ALA A 8 6.85 -43.76 31.08
C ALA A 8 6.49 -43.34 29.64
N ALA A 9 5.70 -42.27 29.50
CA ALA A 9 5.36 -41.70 28.21
C ALA A 9 6.49 -40.77 27.74
N ALA A 10 7.19 -41.15 26.66
CA ALA A 10 8.12 -40.27 25.98
C ALA A 10 7.35 -39.20 25.18
N ARG A 11 7.78 -37.94 25.29
CA ARG A 11 7.12 -36.83 24.59
C ARG A 11 7.57 -36.76 23.15
N VAL A 12 6.61 -36.72 22.22
CA VAL A 12 6.85 -36.49 20.80
C VAL A 12 7.21 -35.01 20.61
N VAL A 13 8.47 -34.74 20.25
CA VAL A 13 8.92 -33.40 19.89
C VAL A 13 8.74 -33.24 18.39
N GLN A 14 7.82 -32.37 17.98
CA GLN A 14 7.67 -32.00 16.57
C GLN A 14 8.81 -31.06 16.19
N VAL A 15 9.68 -31.54 15.29
CA VAL A 15 10.72 -30.70 14.69
C VAL A 15 10.11 -29.97 13.49
N VAL A 16 9.88 -28.67 13.66
CA VAL A 16 9.42 -27.79 12.57
C VAL A 16 10.64 -27.34 11.77
N LYS A 17 10.59 -27.41 10.43
CA LYS A 17 11.68 -26.92 9.58
C LYS A 17 11.88 -25.42 9.81
N PRO A 18 13.12 -24.95 10.02
CA PRO A 18 13.42 -23.53 10.10
C PRO A 18 12.90 -22.80 8.86
N HIS A 19 12.17 -21.70 9.07
CA HIS A 19 11.67 -20.87 7.98
C HIS A 19 12.83 -20.09 7.34
N THR A 20 12.95 -20.17 6.02
CA THR A 20 13.89 -19.35 5.25
C THR A 20 13.15 -18.13 4.69
N PRO A 21 13.56 -16.90 5.02
CA PRO A 21 12.91 -15.71 4.51
C PRO A 21 13.08 -15.61 2.98
N LEU A 22 11.98 -15.30 2.29
CA LEU A 22 11.91 -15.30 0.82
C LEU A 22 12.51 -14.04 0.17
N ILE A 23 12.78 -13.00 0.96
CA ILE A 23 13.32 -11.73 0.50
C ILE A 23 14.42 -11.24 1.44
N LYS A 24 15.43 -10.58 0.86
CA LYS A 24 16.48 -9.89 1.62
C LYS A 24 16.37 -8.40 1.36
N PHE A 25 16.32 -7.61 2.42
CA PHE A 25 16.40 -6.16 2.29
C PHE A 25 17.87 -5.72 2.13
N PRO A 26 18.16 -4.73 1.27
CA PRO A 26 19.49 -4.16 1.13
C PRO A 26 20.00 -3.55 2.44
N ASP A 27 21.32 -3.60 2.65
CA ASP A 27 21.92 -2.97 3.81
C ASP A 27 21.82 -1.44 3.72
N ARG A 28 21.45 -0.80 4.82
CA ARG A 28 21.15 0.65 4.90
C ARG A 28 22.32 1.47 5.41
N LYS A 29 23.53 0.89 5.48
CA LYS A 29 24.73 1.57 6.00
C LYS A 29 25.34 2.58 5.02
N SER A 30 25.17 2.37 3.71
CA SER A 30 25.68 3.26 2.67
C SER A 30 24.60 4.20 2.09
N SER A 31 23.31 3.95 2.36
CA SER A 31 22.24 4.83 1.89
C SER A 31 22.16 6.10 2.75
N PRO A 32 22.16 7.31 2.15
CA PRO A 32 21.93 8.54 2.89
C PRO A 32 20.62 8.44 3.68
N ARG A 33 20.68 8.60 5.01
CA ARG A 33 19.45 8.70 5.81
C ARG A 33 18.80 10.03 5.47
N PRO A 34 17.53 10.07 5.05
CA PRO A 34 16.84 11.35 4.89
C PRO A 34 16.84 12.05 6.25
N LYS A 35 17.57 13.16 6.36
CA LYS A 35 17.44 14.08 7.48
C LYS A 35 16.03 14.66 7.38
N ILE A 36 15.26 14.55 8.46
CA ILE A 36 13.85 14.97 8.54
C ILE A 36 13.67 16.43 8.07
N GLN A 37 14.71 17.25 8.21
CA GLN A 37 14.72 18.66 7.80
C GLN A 37 14.82 18.86 6.27
N GLU A 38 15.56 18.02 5.54
CA GLU A 38 15.72 18.16 4.08
C GLU A 38 14.54 17.56 3.31
N SER A 39 13.92 16.50 3.83
CA SER A 39 12.72 15.91 3.21
C SER A 39 11.51 16.86 3.25
N LEU A 40 11.41 17.71 4.28
CA LEU A 40 10.35 18.72 4.37
C LEU A 40 10.56 19.86 3.37
N GLN A 41 11.81 20.28 3.14
CA GLN A 41 12.14 21.34 2.19
C GLN A 41 12.05 20.89 0.73
N ALA A 42 12.32 19.61 0.45
CA ALA A 42 12.13 19.03 -0.89
C ALA A 42 10.65 18.86 -1.29
N SER A 43 9.72 18.97 -0.34
CA SER A 43 8.28 18.95 -0.59
C SER A 43 7.71 20.33 -0.96
N LEU A 44 8.50 21.40 -0.88
CA LEU A 44 8.09 22.72 -1.32
C LEU A 44 8.47 22.90 -2.80
N PRO A 45 7.50 23.07 -3.72
CA PRO A 45 7.81 23.33 -5.11
C PRO A 45 8.51 24.69 -5.23
N SER A 46 9.79 24.69 -5.57
CA SER A 46 10.52 25.90 -5.93
C SER A 46 9.89 26.52 -7.18
N LEU A 47 9.33 27.73 -7.03
CA LEU A 47 8.66 28.48 -8.09
C LEU A 47 9.63 29.04 -9.16
N HIS A 48 10.94 28.80 -9.04
CA HIS A 48 11.95 29.45 -9.89
C HIS A 48 12.99 28.48 -10.48
N ALA A 49 12.52 27.46 -11.19
CA ALA A 49 13.39 26.72 -12.12
C ALA A 49 12.68 26.55 -13.47
N SER A 50 12.23 27.68 -14.02
CA SER A 50 11.97 27.77 -15.44
C SER A 50 13.29 27.95 -16.18
N LYS A 51 13.57 26.99 -17.07
CA LYS A 51 14.34 27.07 -18.34
C LYS A 51 15.66 26.30 -18.37
N ALA A 52 15.84 25.62 -19.52
CA ALA A 52 16.98 24.85 -20.05
C ALA A 52 17.16 23.43 -19.46
N GLN A 53 16.58 22.37 -20.04
CA GLN A 53 16.88 21.65 -21.30
C GLN A 53 17.83 20.46 -21.13
N GLU A 54 17.28 19.30 -21.50
CA GLU A 54 17.95 18.18 -22.20
C GLU A 54 18.80 17.18 -21.39
N SER A 55 18.17 16.07 -20.99
CA SER A 55 18.83 14.76 -20.94
C SER A 55 17.79 13.67 -21.03
N THR A 56 18.06 12.72 -21.92
CA THR A 56 17.26 11.57 -22.33
C THR A 56 16.92 10.60 -21.18
N GLY A 57 15.74 9.98 -21.28
CA GLY A 57 15.47 8.65 -20.74
C GLY A 57 15.31 8.52 -19.22
N GLY A 58 14.09 8.72 -18.73
CA GLY A 58 13.72 8.32 -17.37
C GLY A 58 12.41 8.95 -16.92
N ARG A 59 11.27 8.41 -17.36
CA ARG A 59 9.96 8.88 -16.92
C ARG A 59 9.72 8.49 -15.45
N SER A 60 10.16 9.35 -14.54
CA SER A 60 9.73 9.34 -13.14
C SER A 60 8.22 9.58 -13.08
N PRO A 61 7.43 8.79 -12.32
CA PRO A 61 6.02 9.06 -12.13
C PRO A 61 5.90 10.25 -11.16
N ALA A 62 5.98 11.45 -11.72
CA ALA A 62 5.61 12.66 -11.02
C ALA A 62 4.12 12.59 -10.71
N PHE A 63 3.78 12.54 -9.42
CA PHE A 63 2.44 12.75 -8.91
C PHE A 63 2.01 14.16 -9.28
N GLN A 64 1.31 14.29 -10.41
CA GLN A 64 0.79 15.57 -10.88
C GLN A 64 -0.55 15.86 -10.22
N ASN A 65 -0.50 16.78 -9.26
CA ASN A 65 -1.46 17.85 -9.01
C ASN A 65 -2.94 17.42 -8.84
N ILE A 66 -3.39 17.39 -7.59
CA ILE A 66 -4.80 17.21 -7.22
C ILE A 66 -5.51 18.58 -7.33
N SER A 67 -5.82 18.97 -8.57
CA SER A 67 -6.98 19.82 -8.86
C SER A 67 -8.26 19.03 -8.56
N PRO A 68 -9.43 19.65 -8.29
CA PRO A 68 -10.71 18.95 -8.16
C PRO A 68 -11.09 18.09 -9.40
N VAL A 69 -10.30 18.16 -10.48
CA VAL A 69 -10.39 17.35 -11.69
C VAL A 69 -9.18 16.43 -11.88
N SER A 70 -8.43 16.09 -10.83
CA SER A 70 -7.48 14.97 -10.92
C SER A 70 -8.25 13.67 -10.68
N LYS A 71 -9.10 13.32 -11.66
CA LYS A 71 -9.52 11.93 -11.85
C LYS A 71 -8.22 11.15 -11.92
N ALA A 72 -7.95 10.30 -10.93
CA ALA A 72 -6.88 9.33 -11.02
C ALA A 72 -6.94 8.76 -12.44
N GLN A 73 -5.85 8.85 -13.19
CA GLN A 73 -5.77 8.41 -14.58
C GLN A 73 -5.78 6.87 -14.65
N GLY A 74 -6.78 6.27 -14.03
CA GLY A 74 -7.18 4.88 -14.11
C GLY A 74 -8.52 4.81 -14.84
N ALA A 75 -8.88 3.60 -15.27
CA ALA A 75 -10.19 3.37 -15.86
C ALA A 75 -11.28 3.91 -14.91
N PRO A 76 -12.23 4.72 -15.40
CA PRO A 76 -13.38 5.12 -14.60
C PRO A 76 -14.05 3.86 -14.04
N ASP A 77 -14.39 3.86 -12.75
CA ASP A 77 -15.19 2.79 -12.17
C ASP A 77 -16.59 2.83 -12.84
N THR A 78 -16.82 2.02 -13.87
CA THR A 78 -18.12 1.92 -14.55
C THR A 78 -18.91 0.72 -14.01
N SER A 79 -20.24 0.82 -14.10
CA SER A 79 -21.14 -0.27 -13.71
C SER A 79 -20.96 -1.54 -14.56
N GLU A 80 -20.49 -1.39 -15.80
CA GLU A 80 -20.19 -2.49 -16.72
C GLU A 80 -18.93 -3.25 -16.26
N LEU A 81 -17.85 -2.55 -15.92
CA LEU A 81 -16.65 -3.13 -15.29
C LEU A 81 -16.99 -3.86 -13.99
N ALA A 82 -17.83 -3.27 -13.13
CA ALA A 82 -18.25 -3.89 -11.88
C ALA A 82 -18.99 -5.23 -12.07
N ARG A 83 -19.71 -5.42 -13.18
CA ARG A 83 -20.39 -6.69 -13.51
C ARG A 83 -19.40 -7.79 -13.89
N THR A 84 -18.24 -7.45 -14.42
CA THR A 84 -17.22 -8.44 -14.80
C THR A 84 -16.47 -9.02 -13.58
N LEU A 85 -16.46 -8.29 -12.46
CA LEU A 85 -15.79 -8.73 -11.23
C LEU A 85 -16.54 -9.87 -10.53
N PRO A 86 -15.84 -10.78 -9.81
CA PRO A 86 -16.51 -11.79 -9.00
C PRO A 86 -17.36 -11.17 -7.87
N GLN A 87 -18.47 -11.83 -7.54
CA GLN A 87 -19.46 -11.30 -6.59
C GLN A 87 -18.87 -10.91 -5.22
N LYS A 88 -17.83 -11.62 -4.74
CA LYS A 88 -17.17 -11.32 -3.46
C LYS A 88 -16.37 -10.01 -3.45
N TYR A 89 -16.06 -9.46 -4.62
CA TYR A 89 -15.31 -8.21 -4.79
C TYR A 89 -16.16 -7.05 -5.30
N ARG A 90 -17.44 -7.30 -5.65
CA ARG A 90 -18.35 -6.24 -6.07
C ARG A 90 -18.78 -5.41 -4.86
N ARG A 91 -18.58 -4.10 -4.93
CA ARG A 91 -19.10 -3.15 -3.93
C ARG A 91 -20.62 -3.11 -3.97
N LYS A 92 -21.25 -2.73 -2.85
CA LYS A 92 -22.69 -2.44 -2.79
C LYS A 92 -22.97 -1.07 -3.39
N ILE A 93 -24.15 -0.92 -3.99
CA ILE A 93 -24.67 0.37 -4.45
C ILE A 93 -25.01 1.18 -3.19
N MET A 94 -24.59 2.44 -3.14
CA MET A 94 -24.95 3.39 -2.07
C MET A 94 -26.30 4.03 -2.38
N SER A 95 -27.09 4.36 -1.36
CA SER A 95 -28.36 5.07 -1.55
C SER A 95 -28.14 6.55 -1.85
N ASP A 96 -29.14 7.21 -2.44
CA ASP A 96 -29.04 8.62 -2.79
C ASP A 96 -28.87 9.50 -1.53
N GLU A 97 -29.48 9.12 -0.41
CA GLU A 97 -29.33 9.82 0.88
C GLU A 97 -27.91 9.70 1.44
N GLU A 98 -27.28 8.53 1.33
CA GLU A 98 -25.89 8.33 1.75
C GLU A 98 -24.93 9.13 0.86
N ILE A 99 -25.18 9.13 -0.45
CA ILE A 99 -24.39 9.90 -1.42
C ILE A 99 -24.47 11.39 -1.08
N GLU A 100 -25.65 11.91 -0.80
CA GLU A 100 -25.84 13.31 -0.40
C GLU A 100 -25.15 13.62 0.93
N TYR A 101 -25.36 12.80 1.96
CA TYR A 101 -24.71 12.98 3.26
C TYR A 101 -23.19 13.02 3.16
N ILE A 102 -22.60 12.11 2.37
CA ILE A 102 -21.15 12.06 2.14
C ILE A 102 -20.68 13.29 1.34
N GLN A 103 -21.38 13.66 0.27
CA GLN A 103 -21.01 14.82 -0.55
C GLN A 103 -21.04 16.10 0.28
N VAL A 104 -22.11 16.33 1.05
CA VAL A 104 -22.26 17.51 1.90
C VAL A 104 -21.19 17.51 3.01
N SER A 105 -20.93 16.38 3.65
CA SER A 105 -19.93 16.28 4.73
C SER A 105 -18.48 16.51 4.27
N LEU A 106 -18.19 16.38 2.97
CA LEU A 106 -16.86 16.64 2.41
C LEU A 106 -16.68 18.09 1.94
N ILE A 107 -17.76 18.88 1.89
CA ILE A 107 -17.76 20.27 1.43
C ILE A 107 -17.68 21.25 2.61
N TYR A 108 -18.05 20.83 3.82
CA TYR A 108 -17.87 21.56 5.08
C TYR A 108 -16.61 21.11 5.82
#